data_AF-A0A6A4FH76-F1
#
_entry.id   AF-A0A6A4FH76-F1
#
_cell.length_a   1.000
_cell.length_b   1.000
_cell.length_c   1.000
_cell.angle_alpha   90.00
_cell.angle_beta   90.00
_cell.angle_gamma   90.00
#
_symmetry.space_group_name_H-M   'P 1'
#
loop_
_entity.id
_entity.type
_entity.pdbx_description
1 polymer ?
#
loop_
_entity_poly.entity_id
_entity_poly.type
_entity_poly.pdbx_seq_one_letter_code
_entity_poly.pdbx_strand_id
1 'polypeptide(L)'
;MGDDPALLELLDRCIDTSRRLIGIRPRICYPNEVPVPRPSVKDEADAKAKKEEEGRRLACEAQKRRLAQRKEREKEEQEAQAREGMLGRLSHFFRNVKSAVGLGHVVLTNETLDDIEYADVCGPASQEEKVKPPVTLKSAQAHLSKDTFGDSLRFVNKLYNRAFGKPKTSDRRRVPSHMPFLLQKSIIREIKDHWTKEVQDTSAHRFRHPEDMQFSFSYFHYLINRAKIHPHTLEEIWREYLDANRNGILDENEVLTAASLAHGDAPPEDFVKEVRDCVQPEKREKVREIPTPEGTLRLSETLTPYVTLENLERCPSVRDALVKNVRYETKVELMPETEVTFHMLSDNYNFAWKQMMGTRARRTKFVCINDDMKFPSTAVSQILHELFLSIWPKRSQFELPYHLKNRYAHIDEYNAAQERRQIAAGIAVVILLLIAFVFRAELRALFGFQDIARARAASASQLTHDFQQAQDEEDADENPKAKEANTTPTSPKNKRRTRKASA
;
A
#
# COMPACT_ATOMS: atom_id res chain seq x y z
N MET A 1 -29.54 17.68 -23.51
CA MET A 1 -30.35 16.95 -22.52
C MET A 1 -31.20 16.01 -23.34
N GLY A 2 -31.03 14.70 -23.18
CA GLY A 2 -31.57 13.70 -24.11
C GLY A 2 -33.00 13.28 -23.78
N ASP A 3 -33.68 12.74 -24.78
CA ASP A 3 -35.06 12.23 -24.77
C ASP A 3 -35.20 10.92 -23.97
N ASP A 4 -34.77 10.94 -22.70
CA ASP A 4 -34.97 9.81 -21.79
C ASP A 4 -36.38 9.91 -21.17
N PRO A 5 -37.29 8.95 -21.45
CA PRO A 5 -38.66 8.99 -20.94
C PRO A 5 -38.74 8.97 -19.41
N ALA A 6 -37.72 8.48 -18.70
CA ALA A 6 -37.67 8.52 -17.24
C ALA A 6 -37.32 9.92 -16.68
N LEU A 7 -36.60 10.75 -17.47
CA LEU A 7 -36.34 12.16 -17.15
C LEU A 7 -37.54 13.06 -17.49
N LEU A 8 -38.33 12.67 -18.49
CA LEU A 8 -39.58 13.35 -18.86
C LEU A 8 -40.66 13.22 -17.78
N GLU A 9 -40.75 12.09 -17.08
CA GLU A 9 -41.70 11.88 -15.98
C GLU A 9 -41.37 12.75 -14.73
N LEU A 10 -40.11 13.20 -14.61
CA LEU A 10 -39.62 14.08 -13.55
C LEU A 10 -39.70 15.58 -13.89
N LEU A 11 -39.96 15.93 -15.16
CA LEU A 11 -40.06 17.33 -15.63
C LEU A 11 -41.35 18.01 -15.16
N ASP A 12 -42.42 17.25 -14.88
CA ASP A 12 -43.71 17.79 -14.43
C ASP A 12 -43.77 18.19 -12.94
N ARG A 13 -42.63 18.16 -12.23
CA ARG A 13 -42.54 18.57 -10.81
C ARG A 13 -41.45 19.62 -10.59
N CYS A 14 -41.82 20.90 -10.67
CA CYS A 14 -40.94 21.99 -10.27
C CYS A 14 -40.75 22.02 -8.74
N ILE A 15 -39.50 22.08 -8.29
CA ILE A 15 -39.14 22.41 -6.89
C ILE A 15 -38.70 23.86 -6.86
N ASP A 16 -39.51 24.73 -6.25
CA ASP A 16 -39.13 26.11 -5.96
C ASP A 16 -38.03 26.12 -4.89
N THR A 17 -36.82 26.54 -5.28
CA THR A 17 -35.66 26.65 -4.38
C THR A 17 -35.55 28.01 -3.71
N SER A 18 -36.51 28.92 -3.92
CA SER A 18 -36.37 30.32 -3.54
C SER A 18 -37.02 30.72 -2.21
N ARG A 19 -37.88 29.89 -1.59
CA ARG A 19 -38.47 30.20 -0.27
C ARG A 19 -38.42 29.06 0.73
N ARG A 20 -37.58 29.23 1.76
CA ARG A 20 -37.59 28.45 3.02
C ARG A 20 -38.91 28.70 3.76
N LEU A 21 -39.71 27.66 3.98
CA LEU A 21 -40.56 27.47 5.16
C LEU A 21 -41.07 26.02 5.21
N ILE A 22 -41.36 25.59 6.43
CA ILE A 22 -41.65 24.22 6.88
C ILE A 22 -42.93 23.66 6.22
N GLY A 23 -42.88 22.41 5.75
CA GLY A 23 -44.05 21.62 5.32
C GLY A 23 -44.30 21.64 3.80
N ILE A 24 -43.95 20.55 3.11
CA ILE A 24 -44.13 20.41 1.66
C ILE A 24 -45.57 19.96 1.36
N ARG A 25 -46.36 20.79 0.66
CA ARG A 25 -47.54 20.35 -0.10
C ARG A 25 -47.35 20.67 -1.59
N PRO A 26 -47.72 19.77 -2.52
CA PRO A 26 -47.47 19.96 -3.95
C PRO A 26 -48.44 20.99 -4.58
N ARG A 27 -47.93 21.79 -5.53
CA ARG A 27 -48.71 22.61 -6.47
C ARG A 27 -48.16 22.45 -7.89
N ILE A 28 -49.02 22.66 -8.89
CA ILE A 28 -48.77 22.54 -10.33
C ILE A 28 -48.36 23.91 -10.90
N CYS A 29 -47.34 23.97 -11.76
CA CYS A 29 -46.84 25.20 -12.40
C CYS A 29 -47.28 25.31 -13.88
N TYR A 30 -47.42 26.55 -14.39
CA TYR A 30 -47.90 26.85 -15.74
C TYR A 30 -46.75 27.01 -16.77
N PRO A 31 -47.00 26.80 -18.08
CA PRO A 31 -45.96 26.47 -19.08
C PRO A 31 -45.09 27.63 -19.62
N ASN A 32 -45.20 28.86 -19.10
CA ASN A 32 -44.74 30.06 -19.83
C ASN A 32 -43.56 30.83 -19.20
N GLU A 33 -42.77 30.24 -18.32
CA GLU A 33 -41.51 30.86 -17.86
C GLU A 33 -40.34 30.47 -18.77
N VAL A 34 -40.03 31.32 -19.75
CA VAL A 34 -38.88 31.13 -20.67
C VAL A 34 -37.58 31.62 -20.00
N PRO A 35 -36.51 30.80 -19.94
CA PRO A 35 -35.22 31.24 -19.40
C PRO A 35 -34.54 32.27 -20.31
N VAL A 36 -33.92 33.29 -19.69
CA VAL A 36 -33.09 34.29 -20.38
C VAL A 36 -31.89 33.62 -21.08
N PRO A 37 -31.62 33.86 -22.38
CA PRO A 37 -30.48 33.29 -23.06
C PRO A 37 -29.17 33.90 -22.54
N ARG A 38 -28.17 33.06 -22.27
CA ARG A 38 -26.78 33.51 -22.07
C ARG A 38 -26.17 33.94 -23.42
N PRO A 39 -25.23 34.90 -23.42
CA PRO A 39 -24.60 35.39 -24.65
C PRO A 39 -23.81 34.31 -25.40
N SER A 40 -23.55 34.56 -26.69
CA SER A 40 -23.11 33.59 -27.70
C SER A 40 -21.74 32.94 -27.44
N VAL A 41 -21.72 31.61 -27.49
CA VAL A 41 -20.60 30.68 -27.27
C VAL A 41 -19.50 30.72 -28.36
N LYS A 42 -19.71 31.45 -29.46
CA LYS A 42 -18.80 31.41 -30.63
C LYS A 42 -17.43 32.05 -30.37
N ASP A 43 -17.36 33.18 -29.67
CA ASP A 43 -16.10 33.90 -29.49
C ASP A 43 -15.13 33.21 -28.50
N GLU A 44 -15.64 32.46 -27.51
CA GLU A 44 -14.82 31.65 -26.61
C GLU A 44 -14.31 30.36 -27.27
N ALA A 45 -15.08 29.78 -28.20
CA ALA A 45 -14.71 28.57 -28.91
C ALA A 45 -13.54 28.82 -29.89
N ASP A 46 -13.59 29.93 -30.64
CA ASP A 46 -12.54 30.30 -31.60
C ASP A 46 -11.23 30.70 -30.90
N ALA A 47 -11.32 31.37 -29.74
CA ALA A 47 -10.15 31.70 -28.92
C ALA A 47 -9.52 30.46 -28.26
N LYS A 48 -10.33 29.44 -27.95
CA LYS A 48 -9.86 28.16 -27.39
C LYS A 48 -9.24 27.28 -28.46
N ALA A 49 -9.82 27.23 -29.66
CA ALA A 49 -9.28 26.52 -30.81
C ALA A 49 -7.92 27.08 -31.28
N LYS A 50 -7.78 28.42 -31.36
CA LYS A 50 -6.49 29.06 -31.68
C LYS A 50 -5.40 28.78 -30.65
N LYS A 51 -5.75 28.78 -29.35
CA LYS A 51 -4.81 28.43 -28.26
C LYS A 51 -4.42 26.95 -28.27
N GLU A 52 -5.30 26.08 -28.76
CA GLU A 52 -5.06 24.64 -28.90
C GLU A 52 -4.14 24.34 -30.09
N GLU A 53 -4.29 25.05 -31.20
CA GLU A 53 -3.44 24.96 -32.39
C GLU A 53 -2.03 25.50 -32.12
N GLU A 54 -1.91 26.64 -31.43
CA GLU A 54 -0.63 27.18 -30.99
C GLU A 54 0.07 26.24 -29.98
N GLY A 55 -0.70 25.64 -29.07
CA GLY A 55 -0.19 24.63 -28.13
C GLY A 55 0.35 23.37 -28.84
N ARG A 56 -0.34 22.89 -29.88
CA ARG A 56 0.12 21.76 -30.71
C ARG A 56 1.40 22.07 -31.48
N ARG A 57 1.50 23.28 -32.05
CA ARG A 57 2.71 23.72 -32.77
C ARG A 57 3.93 23.76 -31.84
N LEU A 58 3.77 24.32 -30.64
CA LEU A 58 4.84 24.36 -29.63
C LEU A 58 5.23 22.95 -29.15
N ALA A 59 4.27 22.04 -29.00
CA ALA A 59 4.54 20.64 -28.67
C ALA A 59 5.34 19.92 -29.78
N CYS A 60 5.01 20.18 -31.05
CA CYS A 60 5.75 19.66 -32.20
C CYS A 60 7.18 20.23 -32.29
N GLU A 61 7.38 21.53 -32.05
CA GLU A 61 8.71 22.14 -32.02
C GLU A 61 9.57 21.60 -30.86
N ALA A 62 8.98 21.39 -29.67
CA ALA A 62 9.64 20.76 -28.53
C ALA A 62 10.02 19.30 -28.84
N GLN A 63 9.13 18.54 -29.47
CA GLN A 63 9.40 17.17 -29.91
C GLN A 63 10.56 17.10 -30.91
N LYS A 64 10.61 18.02 -31.89
CA LYS A 64 11.72 18.10 -32.85
C LYS A 64 13.06 18.42 -32.19
N ARG A 65 13.10 19.34 -31.24
CA ARG A 65 14.33 19.66 -30.47
C ARG A 65 14.81 18.47 -29.64
N ARG A 66 13.88 17.72 -29.04
CA ARG A 66 14.20 16.49 -28.29
C ARG A 66 14.75 15.38 -29.19
N LEU A 67 14.14 15.16 -30.35
CA LEU A 67 14.63 14.20 -31.35
C LEU A 67 16.04 14.56 -31.87
N ALA A 68 16.37 15.84 -31.97
CA ALA A 68 17.72 16.28 -32.33
C ALA A 68 18.75 15.97 -31.22
N GLN A 69 18.44 16.31 -29.96
CA GLN A 69 19.30 16.00 -28.80
C GLN A 69 19.42 14.48 -28.54
N ARG A 70 18.40 13.69 -28.92
CA ARG A 70 18.39 12.22 -28.90
C ARG A 70 19.44 11.65 -29.85
N LYS A 71 19.49 12.12 -31.10
CA LYS A 71 20.46 11.66 -32.11
C LYS A 71 21.91 11.97 -31.72
N GLU A 72 22.15 13.03 -30.97
CA GLU A 72 23.47 13.36 -30.44
C GLU A 72 23.88 12.40 -29.31
N ARG A 73 22.99 12.13 -28.35
CA ARG A 73 23.27 11.20 -27.25
C ARG A 73 23.36 9.73 -27.67
N GLU A 74 22.55 9.30 -28.63
CA GLU A 74 22.64 7.94 -29.19
C GLU A 74 23.99 7.69 -29.87
N LYS A 75 24.58 8.73 -30.51
CA LYS A 75 25.95 8.63 -31.04
C LYS A 75 26.98 8.49 -29.93
N GLU A 76 26.87 9.28 -28.87
CA GLU A 76 27.78 9.21 -27.71
C GLU A 76 27.69 7.85 -26.98
N GLU A 77 26.50 7.28 -26.82
CA GLU A 77 26.30 5.97 -26.20
C GLU A 77 26.78 4.80 -27.08
N GLN A 78 26.59 4.87 -28.40
CA GLN A 78 27.14 3.89 -29.32
C GLN A 78 28.68 3.90 -29.32
N GLU A 79 29.28 5.08 -29.21
CA GLU A 79 30.73 5.23 -29.04
C GLU A 79 31.22 4.69 -27.69
N ALA A 80 30.41 4.80 -26.62
CA ALA A 80 30.71 4.24 -25.31
C ALA A 80 30.56 2.69 -25.27
N GLN A 81 29.51 2.14 -25.88
CA GLN A 81 29.27 0.69 -25.96
C GLN A 81 30.27 -0.04 -26.87
N ALA A 82 30.81 0.65 -27.89
CA ALA A 82 31.92 0.13 -28.70
C ALA A 82 33.22 -0.06 -27.89
N ARG A 83 33.33 0.53 -26.70
CA ARG A 83 34.49 0.43 -25.79
C ARG A 83 34.32 -0.64 -24.70
N GLU A 84 33.18 -1.30 -24.58
CA GLU A 84 32.94 -2.35 -23.59
C GLU A 84 33.39 -3.75 -24.06
N GLY A 85 34.05 -4.49 -23.18
CA GLY A 85 34.63 -5.81 -23.44
C GLY A 85 33.63 -6.99 -23.44
N MET A 86 34.13 -8.17 -23.81
CA MET A 86 33.38 -9.42 -24.03
C MET A 86 32.48 -9.88 -22.86
N LEU A 87 32.85 -9.55 -21.62
CA LEU A 87 32.10 -9.88 -20.40
C LEU A 87 30.75 -9.12 -20.28
N GLY A 88 30.67 -7.88 -20.77
CA GLY A 88 29.43 -7.10 -20.79
C GLY A 88 28.37 -7.72 -21.71
N ARG A 89 28.80 -8.19 -22.89
CA ARG A 89 27.95 -8.86 -23.88
C ARG A 89 27.35 -10.17 -23.38
N LEU A 90 28.10 -10.94 -22.58
CA LEU A 90 27.62 -12.22 -22.03
C LEU A 90 26.53 -12.02 -20.95
N SER A 91 26.68 -11.00 -20.09
CA SER A 91 25.69 -10.71 -19.04
C SER A 91 24.33 -10.28 -19.64
N HIS A 92 24.36 -9.53 -20.74
CA HIS A 92 23.18 -9.11 -21.49
C HIS A 92 22.44 -10.30 -22.12
N PHE A 93 23.17 -11.30 -22.61
CA PHE A 93 22.59 -12.50 -23.20
C PHE A 93 21.79 -13.32 -22.18
N PHE A 94 22.35 -13.61 -21.00
CA PHE A 94 21.65 -14.36 -19.95
C PHE A 94 20.44 -13.62 -19.36
N ARG A 95 20.50 -12.27 -19.29
CA ARG A 95 19.37 -11.44 -18.85
C ARG A 95 18.21 -11.45 -19.85
N ASN A 96 18.50 -11.50 -21.14
CA ASN A 96 17.51 -11.58 -22.21
C ASN A 96 16.79 -12.93 -22.25
N VAL A 97 17.48 -14.04 -21.96
CA VAL A 97 16.84 -15.37 -21.89
C VAL A 97 15.80 -15.46 -20.77
N LYS A 98 16.08 -14.91 -19.58
CA LYS A 98 15.13 -14.92 -18.45
C LYS A 98 13.86 -14.09 -18.73
N SER A 99 13.99 -13.05 -19.56
CA SER A 99 12.88 -12.19 -19.97
C SER A 99 12.08 -12.80 -21.14
N ALA A 100 12.76 -13.48 -22.07
CA ALA A 100 12.15 -14.16 -23.22
C ALA A 100 11.24 -15.34 -22.81
N VAL A 101 11.51 -16.00 -21.68
CA VAL A 101 10.66 -17.10 -21.17
C VAL A 101 9.37 -16.59 -20.51
N GLY A 102 9.16 -15.27 -20.42
CA GLY A 102 7.85 -14.68 -20.09
C GLY A 102 7.31 -15.00 -18.69
N LEU A 103 8.14 -15.52 -17.78
CA LEU A 103 7.76 -15.89 -16.42
C LEU A 103 7.70 -14.68 -15.48
N GLY A 104 8.37 -13.57 -15.80
CA GLY A 104 8.36 -12.34 -14.99
C GLY A 104 7.05 -11.55 -15.08
N HIS A 105 6.70 -10.86 -13.97
CA HIS A 105 5.67 -9.82 -13.91
C HIS A 105 6.17 -8.44 -14.36
N VAL A 106 7.49 -8.33 -14.51
CA VAL A 106 8.21 -7.16 -14.97
C VAL A 106 8.85 -7.52 -16.31
N VAL A 107 8.75 -6.60 -17.27
CA VAL A 107 9.34 -6.77 -18.60
C VAL A 107 10.42 -5.71 -18.79
N LEU A 108 11.52 -6.10 -19.43
CA LEU A 108 12.51 -5.16 -19.92
C LEU A 108 11.82 -4.18 -20.85
N THR A 109 11.97 -2.90 -20.56
CA THR A 109 11.58 -1.89 -21.52
C THR A 109 12.61 -1.94 -22.65
N ASN A 110 12.16 -2.15 -23.89
CA ASN A 110 12.93 -1.69 -25.07
C ASN A 110 12.89 -0.17 -25.18
N GLU A 111 12.12 0.45 -24.31
CA GLU A 111 11.91 1.87 -24.16
C GLU A 111 13.00 2.40 -23.23
N THR A 112 13.83 3.30 -23.74
CA THR A 112 14.70 4.12 -22.90
C THR A 112 13.83 5.06 -22.05
N LEU A 113 14.41 5.79 -21.09
CA LEU A 113 13.71 6.75 -20.21
C LEU A 113 12.71 7.68 -20.95
N ASP A 114 12.88 7.84 -22.26
CA ASP A 114 12.17 8.74 -23.14
C ASP A 114 11.18 8.08 -24.15
N ASP A 115 11.06 6.75 -24.19
CA ASP A 115 10.24 6.05 -25.21
C ASP A 115 8.93 5.49 -24.64
N ILE A 116 8.06 6.31 -24.06
CA ILE A 116 6.66 5.88 -23.98
C ILE A 116 6.03 6.16 -25.35
N GLU A 117 5.82 5.10 -26.13
CA GLU A 117 5.21 5.20 -27.45
C GLU A 117 3.75 5.65 -27.30
N TYR A 118 3.47 6.86 -27.78
CA TYR A 118 2.15 7.45 -27.76
C TYR A 118 1.85 8.11 -29.11
N ALA A 119 0.57 8.14 -29.48
CA ALA A 119 0.06 8.55 -30.78
C ALA A 119 0.64 9.87 -31.32
N ASP A 120 0.88 9.88 -32.64
CA ASP A 120 1.51 10.95 -33.40
C ASP A 120 0.87 12.33 -33.14
N VAL A 121 1.61 13.19 -32.42
CA VAL A 121 1.22 14.56 -32.08
C VAL A 121 1.28 15.49 -33.31
N CYS A 122 1.88 15.05 -34.42
CA CYS A 122 1.89 15.77 -35.70
C CYS A 122 0.74 15.37 -36.62
N GLY A 123 -0.05 14.35 -36.26
CA GLY A 123 -1.22 13.90 -37.02
C GLY A 123 -2.48 14.72 -36.75
N PRO A 124 -3.49 14.65 -37.64
CA PRO A 124 -4.79 15.30 -37.41
C PRO A 124 -5.54 14.65 -36.24
N ALA A 125 -6.22 15.46 -35.44
CA ALA A 125 -6.94 15.02 -34.24
C ALA A 125 -8.10 14.07 -34.58
N SER A 126 -8.13 12.88 -33.98
CA SER A 126 -9.30 12.03 -33.97
C SER A 126 -10.35 12.60 -33.01
N GLN A 127 -11.58 12.76 -33.52
CA GLN A 127 -12.75 13.06 -32.71
C GLN A 127 -13.46 11.74 -32.41
N GLU A 128 -13.40 11.28 -31.15
CA GLU A 128 -14.27 10.21 -30.67
C GLU A 128 -15.34 10.79 -29.73
N GLU A 129 -16.60 10.55 -30.08
CA GLU A 129 -17.76 10.89 -29.26
C GLU A 129 -17.90 9.91 -28.08
N LYS A 130 -18.04 10.48 -26.87
CA LYS A 130 -18.17 9.76 -25.61
C LYS A 130 -19.62 9.33 -25.38
N VAL A 131 -19.91 8.03 -25.41
CA VAL A 131 -21.15 7.45 -24.88
C VAL A 131 -21.02 7.25 -23.37
N LYS A 132 -21.95 7.79 -22.58
CA LYS A 132 -22.02 7.57 -21.13
C LYS A 132 -22.84 6.31 -20.82
N PRO A 133 -22.41 5.46 -19.88
CA PRO A 133 -23.17 4.26 -19.52
C PRO A 133 -24.46 4.60 -18.76
N PRO A 134 -25.52 3.77 -18.90
CA PRO A 134 -26.83 4.03 -18.31
C PRO A 134 -26.86 3.77 -16.79
N VAL A 135 -27.63 4.60 -16.08
CA VAL A 135 -27.84 4.57 -14.62
C VAL A 135 -29.05 3.68 -14.32
N THR A 136 -28.98 2.84 -13.27
CA THR A 136 -30.05 1.90 -12.89
C THR A 136 -30.85 2.38 -11.66
N LEU A 137 -32.11 1.93 -11.52
CA LEU A 137 -33.01 2.32 -10.41
C LEU A 137 -32.50 1.99 -9.00
N LYS A 138 -31.58 1.02 -8.87
CA LYS A 138 -31.00 0.62 -7.58
C LYS A 138 -29.93 1.60 -7.06
N SER A 139 -29.44 2.53 -7.90
CA SER A 139 -28.54 3.62 -7.49
C SER A 139 -29.26 4.95 -7.26
N ALA A 140 -30.57 5.04 -7.55
CA ALA A 140 -31.32 6.29 -7.61
C ALA A 140 -31.46 7.01 -6.25
N GLN A 141 -31.52 6.27 -5.13
CA GLN A 141 -31.68 6.88 -3.80
C GLN A 141 -30.39 7.51 -3.27
N ALA A 142 -29.21 7.00 -3.68
CA ALA A 142 -27.92 7.64 -3.44
C ALA A 142 -27.64 8.81 -4.41
N HIS A 143 -28.29 8.82 -5.58
CA HIS A 143 -28.23 9.92 -6.57
C HIS A 143 -29.21 11.07 -6.31
N LEU A 144 -30.13 10.94 -5.33
CA LEU A 144 -31.12 11.98 -5.00
C LEU A 144 -30.49 13.14 -4.21
N SER A 145 -29.47 12.90 -3.39
CA SER A 145 -28.63 13.99 -2.87
C SER A 145 -27.62 14.40 -3.95
N LYS A 146 -27.66 15.67 -4.34
CA LYS A 146 -26.70 16.26 -5.28
C LYS A 146 -25.28 16.35 -4.69
N ASP A 147 -25.13 16.24 -3.36
CA ASP A 147 -23.86 16.38 -2.65
C ASP A 147 -23.81 15.55 -1.35
N THR A 148 -23.73 14.22 -1.48
CA THR A 148 -23.62 13.30 -0.34
C THR A 148 -22.39 13.57 0.54
N PHE A 149 -21.33 14.16 -0.03
CA PHE A 149 -20.12 14.55 0.70
C PHE A 149 -20.35 15.79 1.57
N GLY A 150 -20.99 16.82 1.03
CA GLY A 150 -21.37 18.01 1.79
C GLY A 150 -22.38 17.69 2.90
N ASP A 151 -23.30 16.77 2.65
CA ASP A 151 -24.28 16.35 3.66
C ASP A 151 -23.63 15.56 4.81
N SER A 152 -22.70 14.64 4.52
CA SER A 152 -21.96 13.91 5.57
C SER A 152 -21.08 14.85 6.43
N LEU A 153 -20.49 15.88 5.83
CA LEU A 153 -19.81 16.95 6.56
C LEU A 153 -20.74 17.69 7.53
N ARG A 154 -21.96 18.02 7.09
CA ARG A 154 -22.97 18.68 7.92
C ARG A 154 -23.44 17.77 9.06
N PHE A 155 -23.60 16.48 8.78
CA PHE A 155 -23.95 15.47 9.77
C PHE A 155 -22.90 15.42 10.90
N VAL A 156 -21.63 15.20 10.58
CA VAL A 156 -20.55 15.18 11.59
C VAL A 156 -20.42 16.52 12.30
N ASN A 157 -20.56 17.64 11.60
CA ASN A 157 -20.48 18.95 12.26
C ASN A 157 -21.61 19.16 13.29
N LYS A 158 -22.83 18.62 13.05
CA LYS A 158 -23.92 18.62 14.04
C LYS A 158 -23.57 17.76 15.26
N LEU A 159 -23.01 16.56 15.02
CA LEU A 159 -22.54 15.66 16.07
C LEU A 159 -21.50 16.34 16.96
N TYR A 160 -20.52 17.00 16.33
CA TYR A 160 -19.43 17.69 17.02
C TYR A 160 -19.87 19.00 17.68
N ASN A 161 -20.91 19.67 17.18
CA ASN A 161 -21.54 20.77 17.91
C ASN A 161 -22.17 20.30 19.22
N ARG A 162 -22.76 19.10 19.23
CA ARG A 162 -23.33 18.52 20.45
C ARG A 162 -22.23 18.09 21.43
N ALA A 163 -21.16 17.45 20.94
CA ALA A 163 -20.08 16.94 21.78
C ALA A 163 -19.13 18.04 22.29
N PHE A 164 -18.72 18.98 21.43
CA PHE A 164 -17.66 19.95 21.73
C PHE A 164 -18.15 21.39 21.92
N GLY A 165 -19.45 21.63 21.71
CA GLY A 165 -20.01 22.97 21.55
C GLY A 165 -19.72 23.58 20.17
N LYS A 166 -20.25 24.78 19.94
CA LYS A 166 -19.91 25.58 18.75
C LYS A 166 -18.48 26.13 18.89
N PRO A 167 -17.72 26.28 17.78
CA PRO A 167 -16.42 26.95 17.82
C PRO A 167 -16.54 28.34 18.46
N LYS A 168 -15.53 28.74 19.25
CA LYS A 168 -15.49 30.04 19.94
C LYS A 168 -15.19 31.20 18.99
N THR A 169 -14.52 30.93 17.87
CA THR A 169 -14.26 31.92 16.80
C THR A 169 -15.49 32.06 15.90
N SER A 170 -15.62 33.21 15.23
CA SER A 170 -16.65 33.44 14.21
C SER A 170 -16.56 32.47 13.02
N ASP A 171 -15.43 31.76 12.91
CA ASP A 171 -15.19 30.71 11.94
C ASP A 171 -15.89 29.40 12.32
N ARG A 172 -16.79 28.95 11.45
CA ARG A 172 -17.35 27.59 11.51
C ARG A 172 -16.22 26.58 11.31
N ARG A 173 -16.39 25.34 11.81
CA ARG A 173 -15.48 24.22 11.51
C ARG A 173 -15.29 24.10 10.00
N ARG A 174 -14.07 24.39 9.53
CA ARG A 174 -13.70 24.33 8.11
C ARG A 174 -13.41 22.89 7.70
N VAL A 175 -13.57 22.61 6.41
CA VAL A 175 -13.20 21.31 5.83
C VAL A 175 -11.68 21.30 5.67
N PRO A 176 -10.96 20.27 6.15
CA PRO A 176 -9.54 20.12 5.88
C PRO A 176 -9.27 20.11 4.36
N SER A 177 -8.23 20.82 3.90
CA SER A 177 -7.86 20.83 2.48
C SER A 177 -7.48 19.42 2.00
N HIS A 178 -7.62 19.18 0.69
CA HIS A 178 -7.32 17.89 0.08
C HIS A 178 -5.80 17.65 0.02
N MET A 179 -5.26 17.14 1.14
CA MET A 179 -3.85 16.86 1.36
C MET A 179 -3.68 15.43 1.91
N PRO A 180 -2.47 14.83 1.82
CA PRO A 180 -2.23 13.54 2.45
C PRO A 180 -2.42 13.64 3.98
N PHE A 181 -3.16 12.69 4.54
CA PHE A 181 -3.39 12.60 5.98
C PHE A 181 -2.58 11.46 6.57
N LEU A 182 -1.72 11.76 7.54
CA LEU A 182 -1.08 10.77 8.39
C LEU A 182 -1.92 10.60 9.66
N LEU A 183 -2.46 9.39 9.84
CA LEU A 183 -3.46 9.11 10.86
C LEU A 183 -2.90 8.17 11.92
N GLN A 184 -3.07 8.55 13.19
CA GLN A 184 -2.69 7.70 14.31
C GLN A 184 -3.81 6.73 14.64
N LYS A 185 -3.50 5.43 14.66
CA LYS A 185 -4.48 4.37 14.93
C LYS A 185 -5.14 4.50 16.30
N SER A 186 -4.40 4.94 17.33
CA SER A 186 -4.93 5.18 18.68
C SER A 186 -6.09 6.18 18.66
N ILE A 187 -5.89 7.34 18.04
CA ILE A 187 -6.91 8.39 17.90
C ILE A 187 -8.13 7.89 17.12
N ILE A 188 -7.90 7.10 16.06
CA ILE A 188 -9.01 6.49 15.32
C ILE A 188 -9.81 5.53 16.20
N ARG A 189 -9.16 4.73 17.07
CA ARG A 189 -9.87 3.86 18.01
C ARG A 189 -10.71 4.70 18.99
N GLU A 190 -10.16 5.75 19.57
CA GLU A 190 -10.92 6.63 20.47
C GLU A 190 -12.18 7.22 19.80
N ILE A 191 -12.06 7.67 18.55
CA ILE A 191 -13.22 8.17 17.77
C ILE A 191 -14.26 7.05 17.58
N LYS A 192 -13.83 5.82 17.27
CA LYS A 192 -14.73 4.67 17.12
C LYS A 192 -15.40 4.28 18.42
N ASP A 193 -14.69 4.38 19.54
CA ASP A 193 -15.22 4.05 20.86
C ASP A 193 -16.24 5.10 21.31
N HIS A 194 -16.04 6.37 20.95
CA HIS A 194 -16.96 7.45 21.31
C HIS A 194 -18.21 7.54 20.41
N TRP A 195 -18.07 7.30 19.10
CA TRP A 195 -19.17 7.33 18.11
C TRP A 195 -19.36 5.96 17.45
N THR A 196 -19.49 4.92 18.27
CA THR A 196 -19.57 3.53 17.80
C THR A 196 -20.73 3.31 16.84
N LYS A 197 -21.90 3.85 17.16
CA LYS A 197 -23.10 3.70 16.33
C LYS A 197 -22.90 4.37 14.97
N GLU A 198 -22.50 5.63 14.94
CA GLU A 198 -22.34 6.40 13.70
C GLU A 198 -21.26 5.80 12.80
N VAL A 199 -20.17 5.28 13.38
CA VAL A 199 -19.14 4.57 12.63
C VAL A 199 -19.63 3.23 12.08
N GLN A 200 -20.42 2.47 12.85
CA GLN A 200 -21.01 1.21 12.38
C GLN A 200 -21.98 1.46 11.23
N ASP A 201 -22.86 2.46 11.36
CA ASP A 201 -23.80 2.88 10.30
C ASP A 201 -23.02 3.27 9.03
N THR A 202 -21.97 4.09 9.18
CA THR A 202 -21.07 4.45 8.07
C THR A 202 -20.45 3.22 7.40
N SER A 203 -20.03 2.23 8.19
CA SER A 203 -19.40 1.01 7.70
C SER A 203 -20.38 0.06 7.00
N ALA A 204 -21.67 0.17 7.30
CA ALA A 204 -22.73 -0.60 6.66
C ALA A 204 -23.09 -0.06 5.27
N HIS A 205 -22.76 1.20 4.97
CA HIS A 205 -23.00 1.79 3.66
C HIS A 205 -21.96 1.33 2.62
N ARG A 206 -22.42 0.75 1.52
CA ARG A 206 -21.56 0.38 0.38
C ARG A 206 -21.05 1.60 -0.39
N PHE A 207 -21.84 2.65 -0.47
CA PHE A 207 -21.53 3.90 -1.17
C PHE A 207 -21.73 5.07 -0.21
N ARG A 208 -21.06 6.19 -0.49
CA ARG A 208 -21.12 7.40 0.34
C ARG A 208 -22.56 7.79 0.65
N HIS A 209 -22.86 7.99 1.93
CA HIS A 209 -24.16 8.33 2.47
C HIS A 209 -24.15 9.70 3.18
N PRO A 210 -25.26 10.47 3.14
CA PRO A 210 -25.39 11.75 3.84
C PRO A 210 -25.17 11.73 5.36
N GLU A 211 -25.25 10.55 5.98
CA GLU A 211 -25.07 10.35 7.43
C GLU A 211 -23.75 9.64 7.76
N ASP A 212 -22.83 9.56 6.81
CA ASP A 212 -21.52 8.98 7.07
C ASP A 212 -20.68 9.86 8.01
N MET A 213 -19.91 9.19 8.86
CA MET A 213 -18.79 9.76 9.59
C MET A 213 -17.71 10.16 8.59
N GLN A 214 -17.72 11.43 8.21
CA GLN A 214 -16.74 11.96 7.28
C GLN A 214 -15.33 11.92 7.88
N PHE A 215 -14.47 11.08 7.32
CA PHE A 215 -13.28 10.56 8.02
C PHE A 215 -12.26 11.64 8.38
N SER A 216 -11.81 12.43 7.41
CA SER A 216 -10.81 13.50 7.64
C SER A 216 -11.36 14.59 8.55
N PHE A 217 -12.58 15.05 8.29
CA PHE A 217 -13.26 16.04 9.11
C PHE A 217 -13.39 15.56 10.56
N SER A 218 -13.79 14.30 10.75
CA SER A 218 -13.92 13.70 12.08
C SER A 218 -12.58 13.67 12.81
N TYR A 219 -11.51 13.21 12.15
CA TYR A 219 -10.18 13.09 12.76
C TYR A 219 -9.60 14.43 13.22
N PHE A 220 -9.52 15.43 12.33
CA PHE A 220 -8.88 16.70 12.67
C PHE A 220 -9.69 17.49 13.71
N HIS A 221 -11.01 17.51 13.59
CA HIS A 221 -11.84 18.23 14.56
C HIS A 221 -11.94 17.49 15.89
N TYR A 222 -11.82 16.16 15.90
CA TYR A 222 -11.61 15.40 17.13
C TYR A 222 -10.29 15.80 17.78
N LEU A 223 -9.17 15.76 17.07
CA LEU A 223 -7.86 16.12 17.62
C LEU A 223 -7.83 17.54 18.22
N ILE A 224 -8.40 18.52 17.50
CA ILE A 224 -8.50 19.91 17.99
C ILE A 224 -9.30 20.00 19.30
N ASN A 225 -10.28 19.11 19.51
CA ASN A 225 -11.20 19.16 20.65
C ASN A 225 -11.04 17.98 21.62
N ARG A 226 -10.02 17.12 21.45
CA ARG A 226 -9.87 15.85 22.18
C ARG A 226 -9.94 16.07 23.69
N ALA A 227 -9.23 17.08 24.18
CA ALA A 227 -9.19 17.47 25.59
C ALA A 227 -10.56 17.75 26.24
N LYS A 228 -11.60 18.05 25.45
CA LYS A 228 -12.96 18.30 25.98
C LYS A 228 -13.71 17.04 26.37
N ILE A 229 -13.40 15.90 25.75
CA ILE A 229 -14.11 14.63 25.94
C ILE A 229 -13.21 13.50 26.43
N HIS A 230 -11.90 13.66 26.28
CA HIS A 230 -10.88 12.73 26.75
C HIS A 230 -9.87 13.51 27.59
N PRO A 231 -10.18 13.77 28.88
CA PRO A 231 -9.25 14.43 29.76
C PRO A 231 -8.02 13.54 30.03
N HIS A 232 -6.91 14.16 30.42
CA HIS A 232 -5.70 13.46 30.82
C HIS A 232 -6.02 12.48 31.95
N THR A 233 -5.76 11.20 31.70
CA THR A 233 -5.77 10.21 32.76
C THR A 233 -4.43 10.25 33.48
N LEU A 234 -4.38 9.77 34.72
CA LEU A 234 -3.13 9.75 35.48
C LEU A 234 -2.06 8.90 34.77
N GLU A 235 -2.46 7.83 34.09
CA GLU A 235 -1.58 6.94 33.34
C GLU A 235 -1.02 7.61 32.07
N GLU A 236 -1.81 8.49 31.43
CA GLU A 236 -1.33 9.33 30.33
C GLU A 236 -0.31 10.35 30.87
N ILE A 237 -0.59 11.01 31.99
CA ILE A 237 0.32 11.99 32.61
C ILE A 237 1.63 11.32 33.02
N TRP A 238 1.53 10.16 33.67
CA TRP A 238 2.67 9.35 34.08
C TRP A 238 3.60 9.07 32.90
N ARG A 239 3.04 8.54 31.81
CA ARG A 239 3.82 8.05 30.66
C ARG A 239 4.34 9.17 29.76
N GLU A 240 3.60 10.27 29.62
CA GLU A 240 3.98 11.38 28.75
C GLU A 240 4.89 12.39 29.46
N TYR A 241 4.72 12.64 30.77
CA TYR A 241 5.38 13.75 31.47
C TYR A 241 6.24 13.36 32.68
N LEU A 242 5.94 12.27 33.38
CA LEU A 242 6.62 11.95 34.66
C LEU A 242 7.74 10.91 34.48
N ASP A 243 7.41 9.74 33.94
CA ASP A 243 8.33 8.61 33.72
C ASP A 243 9.08 8.80 32.39
N ALA A 244 9.96 9.80 32.38
CA ALA A 244 10.62 10.29 31.17
C ALA A 244 11.56 9.22 30.57
N ASN A 245 12.18 8.42 31.44
CA ASN A 245 13.07 7.32 31.06
C ASN A 245 12.34 5.97 30.84
N ARG A 246 11.03 5.90 31.13
CA ARG A 246 10.15 4.72 30.97
C ARG A 246 10.59 3.49 31.75
N ASN A 247 11.16 3.68 32.93
CA ASN A 247 11.59 2.60 33.81
C ASN A 247 10.48 2.18 34.81
N GLY A 248 9.35 2.90 34.84
CA GLY A 248 8.22 2.62 35.73
C GLY A 248 8.41 3.09 37.18
N ILE A 249 9.41 3.93 37.44
CA ILE A 249 9.78 4.45 38.75
C ILE A 249 9.98 5.97 38.64
N LEU A 250 9.48 6.75 39.60
CA LEU A 250 9.86 8.16 39.71
C LEU A 250 11.13 8.32 40.55
N ASP A 251 12.17 8.86 39.92
CA ASP A 251 13.33 9.38 40.62
C ASP A 251 13.07 10.78 41.23
N GLU A 252 14.06 11.33 41.94
CA GLU A 252 13.90 12.63 42.61
C GLU A 252 13.60 13.78 41.65
N ASN A 253 14.15 13.78 40.43
CA ASN A 253 13.88 14.83 39.45
C ASN A 253 12.47 14.67 38.86
N GLU A 254 12.01 13.43 38.68
CA GLU A 254 10.67 13.12 38.20
C GLU A 254 9.62 13.44 39.27
N VAL A 255 9.92 13.26 40.57
CA VAL A 255 9.08 13.73 41.69
C VAL A 255 9.00 15.26 41.74
N LEU A 256 10.12 15.96 41.52
CA LEU A 256 10.13 17.42 41.40
C LEU A 256 9.28 17.90 40.22
N THR A 257 9.32 17.15 39.11
CA THR A 257 8.47 17.41 37.93
C THR A 257 7.01 17.19 38.26
N ALA A 258 6.66 16.12 38.97
CA ALA A 258 5.31 15.87 39.46
C ALA A 258 4.81 16.99 40.38
N ALA A 259 5.63 17.46 41.32
CA ALA A 259 5.28 18.59 42.20
C ALA A 259 5.07 19.89 41.40
N SER A 260 5.92 20.16 40.42
CA SER A 260 5.81 21.35 39.57
C SER A 260 4.53 21.32 38.72
N LEU A 261 4.21 20.17 38.13
CA LEU A 261 3.00 19.97 37.33
C LEU A 261 1.73 19.99 38.20
N ALA A 262 1.78 19.41 39.39
CA ALA A 262 0.68 19.43 40.36
C ALA A 262 0.43 20.85 40.88
N HIS A 263 1.45 21.68 41.03
CA HIS A 263 1.30 23.09 41.40
C HIS A 263 0.84 23.95 40.22
N GLY A 264 1.25 23.60 38.99
CA GLY A 264 0.94 24.33 37.75
C GLY A 264 1.90 25.49 37.43
N ASP A 265 2.88 25.73 38.31
CA ASP A 265 3.98 26.70 38.19
C ASP A 265 5.11 26.27 39.16
N ALA A 266 6.17 27.07 39.31
CA ALA A 266 7.25 26.83 40.27
C ALA A 266 6.71 26.53 41.69
N PRO A 267 6.90 25.32 42.23
CA PRO A 267 6.33 24.92 43.52
C PRO A 267 7.18 25.47 44.68
N PRO A 268 6.58 25.90 45.80
CA PRO A 268 7.32 26.20 47.02
C PRO A 268 7.92 24.94 47.63
N GLU A 269 9.03 25.07 48.37
CA GLU A 269 9.75 23.93 48.97
C GLU A 269 8.86 23.08 49.89
N ASP A 270 7.97 23.72 50.65
CA ASP A 270 7.02 23.03 51.54
C ASP A 270 6.07 22.12 50.77
N PHE A 271 5.61 22.55 49.59
CA PHE A 271 4.73 21.73 48.74
C PHE A 271 5.48 20.56 48.12
N VAL A 272 6.73 20.76 47.71
CA VAL A 272 7.57 19.65 47.23
C VAL A 272 7.75 18.60 48.31
N LYS A 273 7.96 19.03 49.56
CA LYS A 273 8.08 18.13 50.71
C LYS A 273 6.77 17.38 50.96
N GLU A 274 5.62 18.05 50.92
CA GLU A 274 4.30 17.42 51.02
C GLU A 274 4.09 16.35 49.95
N VAL A 275 4.42 16.67 48.69
CA VAL A 275 4.33 15.72 47.58
C VAL A 275 5.23 14.52 47.82
N ARG A 276 6.50 14.74 48.21
CA ARG A 276 7.45 13.66 48.52
C ARG A 276 6.92 12.77 49.64
N ASP A 277 6.49 13.35 50.75
CA ASP A 277 6.01 12.62 51.92
C ASP A 277 4.74 11.82 51.58
N CYS A 278 3.91 12.30 50.65
CA CYS A 278 2.75 11.55 50.17
C CYS A 278 3.14 10.35 49.30
N VAL A 279 3.94 10.57 48.25
CA VAL A 279 4.20 9.53 47.22
C VAL A 279 5.24 8.50 47.67
N GLN A 280 6.07 8.84 48.65
CA GLN A 280 7.12 7.97 49.15
C GLN A 280 6.52 6.79 49.94
N PRO A 281 6.77 5.53 49.52
CA PRO A 281 6.28 4.38 50.25
C PRO A 281 7.01 4.22 51.59
N GLU A 282 6.34 3.59 52.56
CA GLU A 282 6.92 3.33 53.89
C GLU A 282 8.26 2.60 53.80
N LYS A 283 9.25 3.13 54.54
CA LYS A 283 10.57 2.52 54.67
C LYS A 283 10.42 1.18 55.39
N ARG A 284 11.03 0.13 54.83
CA ARG A 284 11.03 -1.20 55.44
C ARG A 284 12.38 -1.45 56.10
N GLU A 285 12.38 -1.60 57.41
CA GLU A 285 13.58 -1.98 58.14
C GLU A 285 13.71 -3.50 58.18
N LYS A 286 14.87 -3.99 57.75
CA LYS A 286 15.25 -5.38 57.85
C LYS A 286 16.37 -5.49 58.87
N VAL A 287 16.02 -5.94 60.08
CA VAL A 287 16.98 -6.17 61.15
C VAL A 287 17.49 -7.60 61.08
N ARG A 288 18.81 -7.78 61.10
CA ARG A 288 19.51 -9.06 61.14
C ARG A 288 20.44 -9.06 62.35
N GLU A 289 20.29 -10.06 63.21
CA GLU A 289 21.22 -10.31 64.30
C GLU A 289 22.26 -11.34 63.86
N ILE A 290 23.53 -10.95 63.89
CA ILE A 290 24.66 -11.78 63.49
C ILE A 290 25.49 -12.09 64.74
N PRO A 291 25.54 -13.34 65.20
CA PRO A 291 26.39 -13.72 66.32
C PRO A 291 27.87 -13.70 65.89
N THR A 292 28.71 -12.93 66.59
CA THR A 292 30.17 -12.85 66.42
C THR A 292 30.89 -13.28 67.71
N PRO A 293 32.19 -13.65 67.65
CA PRO A 293 32.95 -14.08 68.82
C PRO A 293 32.98 -13.06 69.97
N GLU A 294 32.88 -11.77 69.66
CA GLU A 294 32.89 -10.66 70.63
C GLU A 294 31.49 -10.20 71.10
N GLY A 295 30.39 -10.78 70.60
CA GLY A 295 29.02 -10.38 70.93
C GLY A 295 28.00 -10.58 69.80
N THR A 296 26.79 -10.03 69.92
CA THR A 296 25.77 -10.10 68.86
C THR A 296 25.72 -8.76 68.11
N LEU A 297 26.03 -8.76 66.81
CA LEU A 297 25.93 -7.58 65.95
C LEU A 297 24.48 -7.44 65.44
N ARG A 298 23.85 -6.29 65.70
CA ARG A 298 22.56 -5.91 65.11
C ARG A 298 22.80 -5.09 63.84
N LEU A 299 22.61 -5.71 62.69
CA LEU A 299 22.61 -5.03 61.39
C LEU A 299 21.17 -4.59 61.07
N SER A 300 20.93 -3.29 60.92
CA SER A 300 19.66 -2.78 60.40
C SER A 300 19.86 -2.29 58.96
N GLU A 301 19.17 -2.91 58.02
CA GLU A 301 19.13 -2.48 56.61
C GLU A 301 17.80 -1.77 56.38
N THR A 302 17.81 -0.46 56.13
CA THR A 302 16.60 0.28 55.76
C THR A 302 16.42 0.24 54.24
N LEU A 303 15.36 -0.40 53.78
CA LEU A 303 14.95 -0.42 52.37
C LEU A 303 14.00 0.74 52.10
N THR A 304 14.37 1.62 51.18
CA THR A 304 13.52 2.68 50.64
C THR A 304 12.91 2.21 49.32
N PRO A 305 11.62 1.81 49.28
CA PRO A 305 11.01 1.35 48.05
C PRO A 305 10.87 2.51 47.05
N TYR A 306 10.89 2.17 45.77
CA TYR A 306 10.74 3.14 44.68
C TYR A 306 9.32 3.69 44.60
N VAL A 307 9.19 4.93 44.12
CA VAL A 307 7.89 5.56 43.85
C VAL A 307 7.36 5.04 42.52
N THR A 308 6.18 4.45 42.51
CA THR A 308 5.53 3.90 41.30
C THR A 308 4.21 4.61 41.02
N LEU A 309 3.58 4.29 39.88
CA LEU A 309 2.26 4.82 39.51
C LEU A 309 1.21 4.54 40.61
N GLU A 310 1.25 3.35 41.21
CA GLU A 310 0.34 2.96 42.29
C GLU A 310 0.48 3.87 43.52
N ASN A 311 1.69 4.37 43.79
CA ASN A 311 1.93 5.30 44.89
C ASN A 311 1.28 6.65 44.60
N LEU A 312 1.39 7.12 43.35
CA LEU A 312 0.78 8.37 42.92
C LEU A 312 -0.76 8.28 42.94
N GLU A 313 -1.34 7.12 42.59
CA GLU A 313 -2.78 6.86 42.70
C GLU A 313 -3.30 6.92 44.15
N ARG A 314 -2.48 6.50 45.12
CA ARG A 314 -2.79 6.56 46.56
C ARG A 314 -2.71 7.97 47.16
N CYS A 315 -2.19 8.94 46.40
CA CYS A 315 -2.09 10.34 46.79
C CYS A 315 -3.15 11.20 46.08
N PRO A 316 -4.40 11.28 46.60
CA PRO A 316 -5.48 11.98 45.93
C PRO A 316 -5.20 13.47 45.75
N SER A 317 -4.55 14.13 46.71
CA SER A 317 -4.19 15.56 46.63
C SER A 317 -3.31 15.84 45.40
N VAL A 318 -2.25 15.06 45.22
CA VAL A 318 -1.30 15.20 44.11
C VAL A 318 -1.93 14.72 42.80
N ARG A 319 -2.60 13.57 42.79
CA ARG A 319 -3.29 13.02 41.62
C ARG A 319 -4.30 14.00 41.03
N ASP A 320 -5.19 14.53 41.86
CA ASP A 320 -6.27 15.40 41.40
C ASP A 320 -5.70 16.77 40.97
N ALA A 321 -4.65 17.24 41.64
CA ALA A 321 -3.92 18.43 41.23
C ALA A 321 -3.23 18.24 39.87
N LEU A 322 -2.58 17.10 39.64
CA LEU A 322 -1.97 16.76 38.35
C LEU A 322 -3.01 16.75 37.22
N VAL A 323 -4.11 16.01 37.39
CA VAL A 323 -5.17 15.91 36.37
C VAL A 323 -5.78 17.29 36.05
N LYS A 324 -5.85 18.17 37.03
CA LYS A 324 -6.39 19.53 36.88
C LYS A 324 -5.42 20.51 36.24
N ASN A 325 -4.15 20.48 36.65
CA ASN A 325 -3.18 21.53 36.35
C ASN A 325 -2.26 21.22 35.16
N VAL A 326 -2.09 19.94 34.80
CA VAL A 326 -1.34 19.55 33.60
C VAL A 326 -2.01 20.13 32.36
N ARG A 327 -1.22 20.86 31.56
CA ARG A 327 -1.69 21.48 30.33
C ARG A 327 -1.76 20.44 29.20
N TYR A 328 -2.87 20.45 28.47
CA TYR A 328 -2.97 19.70 27.23
C TYR A 328 -2.06 20.30 26.17
N GLU A 329 -1.04 19.55 25.77
CA GLU A 329 -0.24 19.93 24.62
C GLU A 329 -1.09 19.83 23.35
N THR A 330 -1.20 20.95 22.63
CA THR A 330 -1.92 20.98 21.36
C THR A 330 -1.07 20.30 20.29
N LYS A 331 -1.42 19.05 19.96
CA LYS A 331 -0.78 18.27 18.88
C LYS A 331 -1.15 18.74 17.46
N VAL A 332 -1.71 19.95 17.33
CA VAL A 332 -2.27 20.49 16.08
C VAL A 332 -1.85 21.94 15.88
N GLU A 333 -1.50 22.26 14.64
CA GLU A 333 -1.22 23.62 14.18
C GLU A 333 -2.14 23.93 12.99
N LEU A 334 -2.83 25.06 13.04
CA LEU A 334 -3.68 25.50 11.93
C LEU A 334 -2.84 26.32 10.95
N MET A 335 -2.69 25.81 9.73
CA MET A 335 -1.93 26.47 8.66
C MET A 335 -2.86 27.13 7.63
N PRO A 336 -2.41 28.20 6.95
CA PRO A 336 -3.15 28.81 5.86
C PRO A 336 -3.22 27.88 4.64
N GLU A 337 -4.24 28.07 3.80
CA GLU A 337 -4.44 27.29 2.57
C GLU A 337 -3.31 27.47 1.55
N THR A 338 -2.50 28.53 1.67
CA THR A 338 -1.33 28.79 0.82
C THR A 338 -0.27 27.70 0.90
N GLU A 339 -0.28 26.88 1.95
CA GLU A 339 0.60 25.71 2.12
C GLU A 339 0.16 24.47 1.34
N VAL A 340 -0.98 24.54 0.66
CA VAL A 340 -1.56 23.44 -0.10
C VAL A 340 -1.74 23.84 -1.56
N THR A 341 -1.11 23.09 -2.46
CA THR A 341 -1.39 23.15 -3.90
C THR A 341 -2.31 22.01 -4.27
N PHE A 342 -3.51 22.33 -4.76
CA PHE A 342 -4.45 21.36 -5.32
C PHE A 342 -4.66 21.65 -6.81
N HIS A 343 -4.37 20.67 -7.66
CA HIS A 343 -4.55 20.76 -9.10
C HIS A 343 -5.38 19.58 -9.61
N MET A 344 -6.49 19.90 -10.26
CA MET A 344 -7.19 18.94 -11.13
C MET A 344 -6.60 19.09 -12.52
N LEU A 345 -5.81 18.11 -12.93
CA LEU A 345 -5.25 18.09 -14.27
C LEU A 345 -6.34 17.74 -15.28
N SER A 346 -6.34 18.45 -16.39
CA SER A 346 -7.22 18.19 -17.52
C SER A 346 -6.38 17.84 -18.74
N ASP A 347 -7.01 17.29 -19.78
CA ASP A 347 -6.36 16.95 -21.06
C ASP A 347 -5.71 18.17 -21.78
N ASN A 348 -5.98 19.41 -21.34
CA ASN A 348 -5.45 20.63 -21.94
C ASN A 348 -3.99 20.92 -21.52
N TYR A 349 -3.06 20.82 -22.47
CA TYR A 349 -1.64 21.07 -22.29
C TYR A 349 -1.30 22.42 -21.65
N ASN A 350 -1.85 23.53 -22.16
CA ASN A 350 -1.50 24.87 -21.67
C ASN A 350 -1.96 25.08 -20.22
N PHE A 351 -3.13 24.54 -19.89
CA PHE A 351 -3.67 24.59 -18.54
C PHE A 351 -2.81 23.74 -17.58
N ALA A 352 -2.50 22.50 -17.97
CA ALA A 352 -1.63 21.62 -17.20
C ALA A 352 -0.24 22.24 -17.02
N TRP A 353 0.40 22.74 -18.08
CA TRP A 353 1.70 23.42 -18.04
C TRP A 353 1.72 24.57 -17.03
N LYS A 354 0.72 25.45 -17.07
CA LYS A 354 0.62 26.59 -16.14
C LYS A 354 0.49 26.13 -14.69
N GLN A 355 -0.30 25.09 -14.42
CA GLN A 355 -0.42 24.49 -13.08
C GLN A 355 0.90 23.89 -12.60
N MET A 356 1.60 23.15 -13.45
CA MET A 356 2.88 22.52 -13.11
C MET A 356 3.99 23.56 -12.86
N MET A 357 4.06 24.62 -13.69
CA MET A 357 4.98 25.75 -13.44
C MET A 357 4.62 26.51 -12.16
N GLY A 358 3.34 26.70 -11.89
CA GLY A 358 2.87 27.28 -10.62
C GLY A 358 3.30 26.45 -9.41
N THR A 359 3.19 25.12 -9.51
CA THR A 359 3.64 24.19 -8.46
C THR A 359 5.14 24.32 -8.21
N ARG A 360 5.94 24.38 -9.29
CA ARG A 360 7.40 24.59 -9.20
C ARG A 360 7.77 25.89 -8.51
N ALA A 361 7.04 26.97 -8.79
CA ALA A 361 7.31 28.29 -8.23
C ALA A 361 6.91 28.39 -6.76
N ARG A 362 5.74 27.86 -6.39
CA ARG A 362 5.21 27.99 -5.02
C ARG A 362 5.88 27.05 -4.01
N ARG A 363 6.32 25.86 -4.44
CA ARG A 363 6.94 24.83 -3.58
C ARG A 363 6.19 24.61 -2.25
N THR A 364 4.86 24.52 -2.33
CA THR A 364 4.01 24.36 -1.14
C THR A 364 4.31 23.05 -0.40
N LYS A 365 4.09 23.04 0.92
CA LYS A 365 4.31 21.86 1.76
C LYS A 365 3.52 20.63 1.29
N PHE A 366 2.27 20.83 0.90
CA PHE A 366 1.42 19.77 0.37
C PHE A 366 1.12 20.03 -1.11
N VAL A 367 1.36 19.03 -1.95
CA VAL A 367 1.05 19.08 -3.37
C VAL A 367 0.14 17.89 -3.68
N CYS A 368 -1.08 18.19 -4.10
CA CYS A 368 -2.04 17.20 -4.55
C CYS A 368 -2.40 17.47 -6.00
N ILE A 369 -2.11 16.48 -6.83
CA ILE A 369 -2.39 16.49 -8.26
C ILE A 369 -3.39 15.37 -8.50
N ASN A 370 -4.61 15.73 -8.87
CA ASN A 370 -5.64 14.80 -9.27
C ASN A 370 -5.59 14.63 -10.78
N ASP A 371 -5.45 13.39 -11.23
CA ASP A 371 -5.52 13.04 -12.64
C ASP A 371 -6.98 12.90 -13.07
N ASP A 372 -7.60 14.02 -13.47
CA ASP A 372 -8.95 14.05 -14.06
C ASP A 372 -8.86 14.05 -15.59
N MET A 373 -7.74 13.53 -16.13
CA MET A 373 -7.52 13.37 -17.56
C MET A 373 -8.32 12.18 -18.06
N LYS A 374 -8.91 12.32 -19.25
CA LYS A 374 -9.68 11.24 -19.88
C LYS A 374 -8.89 10.62 -21.02
N PHE A 375 -8.25 11.48 -21.80
CA PHE A 375 -7.44 11.12 -22.95
C PHE A 375 -6.20 12.02 -22.95
N PRO A 376 -5.30 11.87 -21.96
CA PRO A 376 -4.16 12.74 -21.82
C PRO A 376 -3.26 12.65 -23.05
N SER A 377 -2.90 13.81 -23.60
CA SER A 377 -1.83 13.85 -24.60
C SER A 377 -0.48 13.52 -23.96
N THR A 378 0.41 12.97 -24.76
CA THR A 378 1.79 12.62 -24.43
C THR A 378 2.53 13.78 -23.76
N ALA A 379 2.26 14.99 -24.27
CA ALA A 379 2.84 16.22 -23.79
C ALA A 379 2.37 16.53 -22.36
N VAL A 380 1.10 16.30 -22.02
CA VAL A 380 0.59 16.51 -20.66
C VAL A 380 1.23 15.52 -19.68
N SER A 381 1.29 14.23 -20.05
CA SER A 381 1.95 13.20 -19.23
C SER A 381 3.43 13.51 -19.00
N GLN A 382 4.11 14.02 -20.02
CA GLN A 382 5.52 14.38 -19.92
C GLN A 382 5.75 15.58 -18.99
N ILE A 383 4.91 16.62 -19.02
CA ILE A 383 5.06 17.74 -18.09
C ILE A 383 4.92 17.26 -16.65
N LEU A 384 3.96 16.38 -16.39
CA LEU A 384 3.77 15.80 -15.07
C LEU A 384 5.02 15.01 -14.63
N HIS A 385 5.60 14.23 -15.54
CA HIS A 385 6.85 13.53 -15.29
C HIS A 385 8.03 14.49 -15.01
N GLU A 386 8.16 15.54 -15.81
CA GLU A 386 9.19 16.58 -15.63
C GLU A 386 9.02 17.38 -14.33
N LEU A 387 7.79 17.59 -13.88
CA LEU A 387 7.52 18.15 -12.56
C LEU A 387 8.10 17.23 -11.48
N PHE A 388 7.75 15.94 -11.51
CA PHE A 388 8.23 14.97 -10.52
C PHE A 388 9.74 14.86 -10.51
N LEU A 389 10.39 14.72 -11.67
CA LEU A 389 11.85 14.70 -11.75
C LEU A 389 12.50 15.98 -11.24
N SER A 390 11.84 17.13 -11.40
CA SER A 390 12.40 18.42 -10.95
C SER A 390 12.30 18.67 -9.45
N ILE A 391 11.26 18.16 -8.79
CA ILE A 391 11.05 18.37 -7.35
C ILE A 391 11.57 17.17 -6.55
N TRP A 392 11.41 15.96 -7.08
CA TRP A 392 11.77 14.69 -6.47
C TRP A 392 12.59 13.82 -7.44
N PRO A 393 13.84 14.20 -7.74
CA PRO A 393 14.70 13.48 -8.68
C PRO A 393 15.10 12.08 -8.22
N LYS A 394 15.03 11.82 -6.90
CA LYS A 394 15.32 10.50 -6.33
C LYS A 394 14.04 9.67 -6.35
N ARG A 395 14.07 8.57 -7.11
CA ARG A 395 12.98 7.60 -7.17
C ARG A 395 12.69 6.98 -5.81
N SER A 396 11.42 6.70 -5.57
CA SER A 396 10.99 5.90 -4.43
C SER A 396 11.51 4.46 -4.55
N GLN A 397 11.75 3.81 -3.42
CA GLN A 397 12.08 2.37 -3.37
C GLN A 397 10.97 1.47 -3.95
N PHE A 398 9.75 2.00 -4.10
CA PHE A 398 8.61 1.30 -4.67
C PHE A 398 8.49 1.49 -6.19
N GLU A 399 9.31 2.35 -6.80
CA GLU A 399 9.38 2.50 -8.25
C GLU A 399 10.28 1.43 -8.86
N LEU A 400 9.90 0.94 -10.04
CA LEU A 400 10.77 0.06 -10.82
C LEU A 400 12.01 0.82 -11.33
N PRO A 401 13.15 0.15 -11.56
CA PRO A 401 14.27 0.70 -12.31
C PRO A 401 13.86 1.20 -13.70
N TYR A 402 14.60 2.16 -14.26
CA TYR A 402 14.25 2.81 -15.54
C TYR A 402 14.05 1.86 -16.73
N HIS A 403 14.76 0.73 -16.73
CA HIS A 403 14.71 -0.27 -17.80
C HIS A 403 13.61 -1.33 -17.60
N LEU A 404 12.72 -1.11 -16.63
CA LEU A 404 11.72 -2.08 -16.20
C LEU A 404 10.35 -1.42 -16.09
N LYS A 405 9.33 -2.09 -16.64
CA LYS A 405 7.93 -1.72 -16.46
C LYS A 405 7.08 -2.89 -16.00
N ASN A 406 5.97 -2.57 -15.35
CA ASN A 406 4.94 -3.56 -15.07
C ASN A 406 4.41 -4.12 -16.39
N ARG A 407 4.34 -5.45 -16.48
CA ARG A 407 3.79 -6.12 -17.66
C ARG A 407 2.30 -5.87 -17.85
N TYR A 408 1.59 -5.68 -16.75
CA TYR A 408 0.15 -5.49 -16.68
C TYR A 408 -0.11 -4.15 -16.01
N ALA A 409 -0.94 -3.32 -16.63
CA ALA A 409 -1.32 -2.04 -16.04
C ALA A 409 -2.45 -2.22 -15.02
N HIS A 410 -3.30 -3.22 -15.24
CA HIS A 410 -4.48 -3.50 -14.43
C HIS A 410 -4.50 -4.92 -13.86
N ILE A 411 -5.23 -5.12 -12.76
CA ILE A 411 -5.24 -6.38 -12.01
C ILE A 411 -6.03 -7.49 -12.71
N ASP A 412 -7.02 -7.14 -13.51
CA ASP A 412 -7.79 -8.04 -14.37
C ASP A 412 -6.91 -8.61 -15.49
N GLU A 413 -6.08 -7.79 -16.15
CA GLU A 413 -5.10 -8.25 -17.14
C GLU A 413 -4.11 -9.25 -16.53
N TYR A 414 -3.63 -8.95 -15.32
CA TYR A 414 -2.75 -9.83 -14.55
C TYR A 414 -3.44 -11.17 -14.25
N ASN A 415 -4.65 -11.14 -13.72
CA ASN A 415 -5.41 -12.35 -13.38
C ASN A 415 -5.69 -13.21 -14.61
N ALA A 416 -6.13 -12.60 -15.72
CA ALA A 416 -6.37 -13.31 -16.97
C ALA A 416 -5.09 -13.92 -17.57
N ALA A 417 -3.94 -13.25 -17.39
CA ALA A 417 -2.66 -13.83 -17.80
C ALA A 417 -2.22 -14.98 -16.88
N GLN A 418 -2.48 -14.88 -15.58
CA GLN A 418 -2.18 -15.95 -14.62
C GLN A 418 -3.03 -17.19 -14.88
N GLU A 419 -4.32 -17.02 -15.16
CA GLU A 419 -5.23 -18.11 -15.53
C GLU A 419 -4.76 -18.83 -16.80
N ARG A 420 -4.41 -18.07 -17.86
CA ARG A 420 -3.85 -18.64 -19.10
C ARG A 420 -2.57 -19.43 -18.85
N ARG A 421 -1.70 -18.97 -17.94
CA ARG A 421 -0.48 -19.71 -17.56
C ARG A 421 -0.80 -20.99 -16.80
N GLN A 422 -1.76 -20.97 -15.88
CA GLN A 422 -2.20 -22.15 -15.14
C GLN A 422 -2.80 -23.21 -16.07
N ILE A 423 -3.63 -22.79 -17.03
CA ILE A 423 -4.19 -23.67 -18.06
C ILE A 423 -3.07 -24.26 -18.92
N ALA A 424 -2.15 -23.44 -19.41
CA ALA A 424 -1.03 -23.89 -20.23
C ALA A 424 -0.11 -24.87 -19.47
N ALA A 425 0.16 -24.61 -18.19
CA ALA A 425 0.92 -25.52 -17.33
C ALA A 425 0.17 -26.85 -17.13
N GLY A 426 -1.14 -26.80 -16.90
CA GLY A 426 -1.99 -28.00 -16.82
C GLY A 426 -1.94 -28.82 -18.10
N ILE A 427 -2.07 -28.19 -19.26
CA ILE A 427 -1.95 -28.84 -20.58
C ILE A 427 -0.56 -29.46 -20.76
N ALA A 428 0.52 -28.74 -20.41
CA ALA A 428 1.88 -29.25 -20.51
C ALA A 428 2.12 -30.48 -19.62
N VAL A 429 1.57 -30.48 -18.40
CA VAL A 429 1.62 -31.65 -17.50
C VAL A 429 0.86 -32.83 -18.10
N VAL A 430 -0.34 -32.62 -18.66
CA VAL A 430 -1.11 -33.68 -19.32
C VAL A 430 -0.35 -34.24 -20.52
N ILE A 431 0.26 -33.39 -21.35
CA ILE A 431 1.10 -33.81 -22.49
C ILE A 431 2.30 -34.61 -22.00
N LEU A 432 3.01 -34.16 -20.95
CA LEU A 432 4.12 -34.91 -20.38
C LEU A 432 3.70 -36.28 -19.83
N LEU A 433 2.54 -36.36 -19.18
CA LEU A 433 1.98 -37.64 -18.72
C LEU A 433 1.61 -38.56 -19.89
N LEU A 434 1.05 -38.02 -20.97
CA LEU A 434 0.74 -38.79 -22.18
C LEU A 434 2.01 -39.28 -22.87
N ILE A 435 3.05 -38.45 -22.99
CA ILE A 435 4.36 -38.85 -23.50
C ILE A 435 4.96 -39.94 -22.61
N ALA A 436 4.94 -39.77 -21.29
CA ALA A 436 5.43 -40.78 -20.35
C ALA A 436 4.65 -42.10 -20.45
N PHE A 437 3.35 -42.04 -20.73
CA PHE A 437 2.50 -43.21 -20.95
C PHE A 437 2.82 -43.93 -22.27
N VAL A 438 2.93 -43.18 -23.38
CA VAL A 438 3.26 -43.72 -24.72
C VAL A 438 4.66 -44.33 -24.72
N PHE A 439 5.63 -43.64 -24.16
CA PHE A 439 7.02 -44.11 -24.07
C PHE A 439 7.30 -44.91 -22.80
N ARG A 440 6.28 -45.46 -22.11
CA ARG A 440 6.51 -46.16 -20.82
C ARG A 440 7.46 -47.35 -20.96
N ALA A 441 7.46 -48.03 -22.11
CA ALA A 441 8.30 -49.19 -22.35
C ALA A 441 9.78 -48.78 -22.53
N GLU A 442 10.01 -47.76 -23.35
CA GLU A 442 11.31 -47.12 -23.59
C GLU A 442 11.87 -46.49 -22.32
N LEU A 443 11.04 -45.77 -21.56
CA LEU A 443 11.41 -45.17 -20.26
C LEU A 443 11.74 -46.24 -19.23
N ARG A 444 11.01 -47.37 -19.18
CA ARG A 444 11.35 -48.50 -18.30
C ARG A 444 12.66 -49.18 -18.69
N ALA A 445 13.00 -49.19 -19.98
CA ALA A 445 14.27 -49.72 -20.48
C ALA A 445 15.44 -48.76 -20.16
N LEU A 446 15.27 -47.46 -20.37
CA LEU A 446 16.24 -46.41 -20.04
C LEU A 446 16.51 -46.30 -18.53
N PHE A 447 15.48 -46.45 -17.68
CA PHE A 447 15.61 -46.42 -16.23
C PHE A 447 15.82 -47.81 -15.59
N GLY A 448 16.22 -48.82 -16.38
CA GLY A 448 16.83 -50.06 -15.87
C GLY A 448 15.96 -50.91 -14.94
N PHE A 449 14.63 -50.83 -15.01
CA PHE A 449 13.77 -51.67 -14.17
C PHE A 449 13.72 -53.15 -14.62
N GLN A 450 14.18 -53.45 -15.84
CA GLN A 450 14.25 -54.83 -16.34
C GLN A 450 15.41 -55.64 -15.75
N ASP A 451 16.48 -54.99 -15.29
CA ASP A 451 17.63 -55.71 -14.70
C ASP A 451 17.34 -56.19 -13.28
N ILE A 452 16.51 -55.47 -12.51
CA ILE A 452 16.14 -55.88 -11.13
C ILE A 452 15.21 -57.10 -11.14
N ALA A 453 14.26 -57.16 -12.08
CA ALA A 453 13.34 -58.30 -12.18
C ALA A 453 14.04 -59.55 -12.73
N ARG A 454 14.95 -59.38 -13.72
CA ARG A 454 15.72 -60.49 -14.28
C ARG A 454 16.81 -60.98 -13.31
N ALA A 455 17.43 -60.09 -12.54
CA ALA A 455 18.36 -60.48 -11.46
C ALA A 455 17.65 -61.26 -10.34
N ARG A 456 16.44 -60.85 -9.92
CA ARG A 456 15.65 -61.60 -8.92
C ARG A 456 15.20 -62.98 -9.43
N ALA A 457 14.80 -63.07 -10.70
CA ALA A 457 14.43 -64.35 -11.30
C ALA A 457 15.62 -65.31 -11.44
N ALA A 458 16.80 -64.79 -11.81
CA ALA A 458 18.04 -65.57 -11.89
C ALA A 458 18.50 -66.05 -10.51
N SER A 459 18.42 -65.22 -9.47
CA SER A 459 18.73 -65.66 -8.09
C SER A 459 17.74 -66.71 -7.58
N ALA A 460 16.45 -66.60 -7.92
CA ALA A 460 15.46 -67.60 -7.54
C ALA A 460 15.68 -68.94 -8.26
N SER A 461 16.01 -68.93 -9.56
CA SER A 461 16.27 -70.16 -10.31
C SER A 461 17.55 -70.86 -9.86
N GLN A 462 18.57 -70.08 -9.51
CA GLN A 462 19.84 -70.60 -8.99
C GLN A 462 19.65 -71.25 -7.62
N LEU A 463 18.80 -70.67 -6.76
CA LEU A 463 18.46 -71.28 -5.47
C LEU A 463 17.70 -72.61 -5.63
N THR A 464 16.77 -72.72 -6.59
CA THR A 464 16.10 -73.99 -6.89
C THR A 464 17.03 -75.02 -7.52
N HIS A 465 17.96 -74.60 -8.37
CA HIS A 465 18.96 -75.50 -8.94
C HIS A 465 19.94 -76.01 -7.88
N ASP A 466 20.38 -75.15 -6.96
CA ASP A 466 21.24 -75.56 -5.84
C ASP A 466 20.48 -76.51 -4.87
N PHE A 467 19.17 -76.31 -4.69
CA PHE A 467 18.33 -77.21 -3.89
C PHE A 467 18.11 -78.57 -4.57
N GLN A 468 17.88 -78.57 -5.89
CA GLN A 468 17.77 -79.80 -6.67
C GLN A 468 19.11 -80.52 -6.76
N GLN A 469 20.22 -79.80 -6.91
CA GLN A 469 21.55 -80.41 -6.92
C GLN A 469 21.90 -80.99 -5.54
N ALA A 470 21.47 -80.37 -4.44
CA ALA A 470 21.61 -80.96 -3.11
C ALA A 470 20.76 -82.24 -2.92
N GLN A 471 19.55 -82.28 -3.49
CA GLN A 471 18.72 -83.50 -3.50
C GLN A 471 19.27 -84.57 -4.44
N ASP A 472 19.77 -84.19 -5.61
CA ASP A 472 20.36 -85.09 -6.59
C ASP A 472 21.74 -85.59 -6.13
N GLU A 473 22.48 -84.84 -5.30
CA GLU A 473 23.70 -85.32 -4.62
C GLU A 473 23.38 -86.27 -3.44
N GLU A 474 22.24 -86.09 -2.74
CA GLU A 474 21.72 -87.09 -1.80
C GLU A 474 21.26 -88.38 -2.52
N ASP A 475 20.65 -88.27 -3.70
CA ASP A 475 20.13 -89.41 -4.47
C ASP A 475 21.20 -90.09 -5.38
N ALA A 476 22.29 -89.38 -5.74
CA ALA A 476 23.39 -89.93 -6.56
C ALA A 476 24.44 -90.73 -5.76
N ASP A 477 24.39 -90.71 -4.43
CA ASP A 477 25.16 -91.65 -3.58
C ASP A 477 24.54 -93.08 -3.61
N GLU A 478 23.38 -93.27 -4.26
CA GLU A 478 22.67 -94.56 -4.32
C GLU A 478 22.85 -95.41 -5.61
N ASN A 479 23.41 -94.93 -6.74
CA ASN A 479 23.85 -95.85 -7.83
C ASN A 479 24.53 -95.16 -9.05
N PRO A 480 25.78 -95.55 -9.44
CA PRO A 480 26.44 -94.98 -10.61
C PRO A 480 26.45 -95.95 -11.80
N LYS A 481 25.90 -95.56 -12.96
CA LYS A 481 26.30 -96.15 -14.26
C LYS A 481 26.03 -95.24 -15.47
N ALA A 482 27.14 -94.78 -16.04
CA ALA A 482 27.45 -94.58 -17.47
C ALA A 482 26.60 -93.57 -18.28
N LYS A 483 27.15 -92.41 -18.68
CA LYS A 483 27.98 -92.18 -19.90
C LYS A 483 27.16 -92.31 -21.20
N GLU A 484 27.27 -91.48 -22.24
CA GLU A 484 28.44 -90.80 -22.81
C GLU A 484 28.00 -89.89 -23.97
N ALA A 485 28.88 -88.93 -24.33
CA ALA A 485 29.12 -88.39 -25.67
C ALA A 485 28.07 -87.42 -26.27
N ASN A 486 28.40 -86.27 -26.88
CA ASN A 486 29.67 -85.74 -27.41
C ASN A 486 29.41 -84.22 -27.68
N THR A 487 30.19 -83.28 -27.14
CA THR A 487 31.43 -82.68 -27.68
C THR A 487 31.25 -81.88 -28.98
N THR A 488 31.82 -80.69 -29.23
CA THR A 488 32.40 -79.55 -28.48
C THR A 488 32.64 -78.42 -29.53
N PRO A 489 33.39 -77.32 -29.31
CA PRO A 489 32.92 -75.97 -29.65
C PRO A 489 33.85 -75.26 -30.67
N THR A 490 33.74 -73.93 -30.82
CA THR A 490 34.89 -73.02 -30.59
C THR A 490 34.52 -71.55 -30.78
N SER A 491 34.78 -70.77 -29.72
CA SER A 491 35.22 -69.36 -29.74
C SER A 491 36.72 -69.39 -29.35
N PRO A 492 37.44 -68.31 -28.95
CA PRO A 492 37.23 -66.85 -29.06
C PRO A 492 38.54 -66.10 -29.48
N LYS A 493 38.55 -64.75 -29.47
CA LYS A 493 39.44 -63.95 -28.58
C LYS A 493 39.41 -62.43 -28.82
N ASN A 494 39.11 -61.75 -27.71
CA ASN A 494 39.59 -60.45 -27.23
C ASN A 494 40.92 -59.91 -27.82
N LYS A 495 41.00 -58.58 -27.97
CA LYS A 495 42.03 -57.79 -27.26
C LYS A 495 41.70 -56.30 -27.11
N ARG A 496 42.04 -55.84 -25.92
CA ARG A 496 41.93 -54.53 -25.27
C ARG A 496 43.09 -53.61 -25.70
N ARG A 497 42.92 -52.30 -25.43
CA ARG A 497 43.88 -51.30 -24.91
C ARG A 497 44.45 -50.18 -25.82
N THR A 498 44.00 -48.96 -25.48
CA THR A 498 44.75 -47.76 -25.02
C THR A 498 45.35 -46.73 -25.98
N ARG A 499 45.05 -45.45 -25.62
CA ARG A 499 45.84 -44.19 -25.72
C ARG A 499 45.97 -43.64 -27.16
N LYS A 500 45.88 -42.33 -27.44
CA LYS A 500 46.36 -41.14 -26.73
C LYS A 500 45.71 -39.85 -27.29
N ALA A 501 45.97 -38.74 -26.59
CA ALA A 501 45.53 -37.36 -26.77
C ALA A 501 45.99 -36.63 -28.06
N SER A 502 45.38 -35.44 -28.25
CA SER A 502 45.84 -34.22 -28.94
C SER A 502 45.45 -34.05 -30.41
N ALA A 503 44.41 -33.25 -30.67
CA ALA A 503 44.50 -31.82 -30.98
C ALA A 503 43.13 -31.15 -30.76
#